data_AF-A0A919VG76-F1
#
_entry.id   AF-A0A919VG76-F1
#
_cell.length_a   1.000
_cell.length_b   1.000
_cell.length_c   1.000
_cell.angle_alpha   90.00
_cell.angle_beta   90.00
_cell.angle_gamma   90.00
#
_symmetry.space_group_name_H-M   'P 1'
#
loop_
_entity.id
_entity.type
_entity.pdbx_description
1 polymer ?
#
loop_
_entity_poly.entity_id
_entity_poly.type
_entity_poly.pdbx_seq_one_letter_code
_entity_poly.pdbx_strand_id
1 'polypeptide(L)'
;MKRNRVVIAAAISLALGLTGCASQDVQAPPSALTAPALAEPAMTIKKAGETYAKLSAASNAARDKWMGAPQPTKANLNRHKKLAAGAADATAAFSKGLRKHRWPAEAQPIIGALDEHLQERAAAYKRVAAASTVAEYLEAAREVAVTSSLTGQVRQALGLPEAAVVPGVSPR
;
A
#
# COMPACT_ATOMS: atom_id res chain seq x y z
N MET A 1 35.97 21.87 22.30
CA MET A 1 35.39 23.23 22.36
C MET A 1 35.10 23.74 20.95
N LYS A 2 33.83 23.85 20.56
CA LYS A 2 33.21 24.91 19.73
C LYS A 2 31.80 24.46 19.36
N ARG A 3 30.81 25.20 19.87
CA ARG A 3 29.37 25.03 19.66
C ARG A 3 28.98 25.88 18.45
N ASN A 4 28.29 25.31 17.47
CA ASN A 4 27.53 26.10 16.50
C ASN A 4 26.06 25.71 16.60
N ARG A 5 25.28 26.55 17.28
CA ARG A 5 23.82 26.57 17.21
C ARG A 5 23.45 27.61 16.16
N VAL A 6 22.57 27.26 15.24
CA VAL A 6 21.83 28.24 14.44
C VAL A 6 20.36 28.09 14.77
N VAL A 7 19.80 29.16 15.32
CA VAL A 7 18.39 29.40 15.62
C VAL A 7 17.95 30.48 14.64
N ILE A 8 16.89 30.25 13.86
CA ILE A 8 16.17 31.27 13.09
C ILE A 8 14.69 30.86 13.16
N ALA A 9 13.92 31.34 14.14
CA ALA A 9 13.20 32.62 14.19
C ALA A 9 12.01 32.67 13.21
N ALA A 10 10.82 32.40 13.74
CA ALA A 10 9.52 32.60 13.10
C ALA A 10 9.17 34.10 13.09
N ALA A 11 8.66 34.60 11.96
CA ALA A 11 8.11 35.95 11.86
C ALA A 11 6.60 35.88 11.60
N ILE A 12 5.83 36.13 12.66
CA ILE A 12 4.39 36.42 12.61
C ILE A 12 4.25 37.87 12.17
N SER A 13 3.60 38.12 11.04
CA SER A 13 3.20 39.48 10.64
C SER A 13 1.69 39.64 10.86
N LEU A 14 1.33 40.29 11.97
CA LEU A 14 0.02 40.88 12.19
C LEU A 14 0.00 42.23 11.46
N ALA A 15 -0.90 42.41 10.49
CA ALA A 15 -1.22 43.71 9.92
C ALA A 15 -2.69 44.03 10.20
N LEU A 16 -2.91 44.92 11.17
CA LEU A 16 -4.16 45.62 11.40
C LEU A 16 -4.10 46.94 10.62
N GLY A 17 -5.07 47.19 9.76
CA GLY A 17 -5.22 48.46 9.02
C GLY A 17 -6.66 48.65 8.55
N LEU A 18 -7.42 49.44 9.31
CA LEU A 18 -8.73 49.97 8.97
C LEU A 18 -8.57 51.23 8.09
N THR A 19 -9.22 51.27 6.93
CA THR A 19 -9.90 52.49 6.40
C THR A 19 -10.74 52.09 5.18
N GLY A 20 -12.03 52.43 5.22
CA GLY A 20 -12.99 52.15 4.15
C GLY A 20 -13.08 53.25 3.10
N CYS A 21 -13.56 52.88 1.92
CA CYS A 21 -14.32 53.74 1.00
C CYS A 21 -15.26 52.83 0.19
N ALA A 22 -16.53 53.20 0.19
CA ALA A 22 -17.61 52.52 -0.52
C ALA A 22 -17.37 52.50 -2.03
N SER A 23 -17.64 51.35 -2.66
CA SER A 23 -17.86 51.22 -4.09
C SER A 23 -18.71 49.98 -4.34
N GLN A 24 -19.96 50.22 -4.74
CA GLN A 24 -20.89 49.37 -5.47
C GLN A 24 -20.90 47.87 -5.14
N ASP A 25 -22.01 47.44 -4.53
CA ASP A 25 -22.47 46.05 -4.54
C ASP A 25 -22.57 45.53 -5.99
N VAL A 26 -21.47 45.02 -6.52
CA VAL A 26 -21.51 44.03 -7.59
C VAL A 26 -22.01 42.76 -6.92
N GLN A 27 -23.32 42.57 -6.96
CA GLN A 27 -23.98 41.33 -6.63
C GLN A 27 -23.26 40.22 -7.39
N ALA A 28 -22.39 39.48 -6.68
CA ALA A 28 -21.79 38.28 -7.20
C ALA A 28 -22.94 37.40 -7.71
N PRO A 29 -22.86 36.84 -8.94
CA PRO A 29 -23.87 35.91 -9.40
C PRO A 29 -24.00 34.84 -8.31
N PRO A 30 -25.23 34.44 -7.92
CA PRO A 30 -25.41 33.42 -6.90
C PRO A 30 -24.55 32.24 -7.31
N SER A 31 -23.62 31.85 -6.42
CA SER A 31 -22.75 30.70 -6.63
C SER A 31 -23.63 29.59 -7.16
N ALA A 32 -23.45 29.27 -8.45
CA ALA A 32 -24.16 28.16 -9.06
C ALA A 32 -23.87 26.98 -8.14
N LEU A 33 -24.92 26.47 -7.49
CA LEU A 33 -24.90 25.25 -6.70
C LEU A 33 -24.14 24.24 -7.53
N THR A 34 -22.86 24.04 -7.19
CA THR A 34 -22.06 23.04 -7.84
C THR A 34 -22.65 21.75 -7.32
N ALA A 35 -23.58 21.19 -8.10
CA ALA A 35 -24.15 19.89 -7.80
C ALA A 35 -22.94 18.99 -7.52
N PRO A 36 -22.90 18.30 -6.36
CA PRO A 36 -21.80 17.40 -6.08
C PRO A 36 -21.71 16.46 -7.29
N ALA A 37 -20.58 16.49 -7.99
CA ALA A 37 -20.33 15.57 -9.09
C ALA A 37 -20.67 14.19 -8.54
N LEU A 38 -21.68 13.52 -9.12
CA LEU A 38 -22.17 12.23 -8.65
C LEU A 38 -20.96 11.31 -8.59
N ALA A 39 -20.45 11.12 -7.38
CA ALA A 39 -19.30 10.29 -7.13
C ALA A 39 -19.65 8.92 -7.69
N GLU A 40 -18.80 8.38 -8.57
CA GLU A 40 -19.01 7.01 -9.04
C GLU A 40 -19.30 6.11 -7.84
N PRO A 41 -20.43 5.37 -7.87
CA PRO A 41 -20.85 4.58 -6.74
C PRO A 41 -19.76 3.55 -6.42
N ALA A 42 -19.50 3.36 -5.14
CA ALA A 42 -18.64 2.29 -4.70
C ALA A 42 -19.15 0.95 -5.24
N MET A 43 -18.23 0.05 -5.57
CA MET A 43 -18.60 -1.31 -5.97
C MET A 43 -19.37 -2.03 -4.86
N THR A 44 -20.27 -2.93 -5.24
CA THR A 44 -20.98 -3.78 -4.27
C THR A 44 -20.01 -4.74 -3.56
N ILE A 45 -20.36 -5.19 -2.35
CA ILE A 45 -19.54 -6.14 -1.57
C ILE A 45 -19.18 -7.39 -2.39
N LYS A 46 -20.17 -7.99 -3.08
CA LYS A 46 -19.93 -9.15 -3.96
C LYS A 46 -18.90 -8.84 -5.04
N LYS A 47 -19.04 -7.71 -5.74
CA LYS A 47 -18.12 -7.33 -6.82
C LYS A 47 -16.72 -6.99 -6.29
N ALA A 48 -16.66 -6.38 -5.11
CA ALA A 48 -15.41 -6.11 -4.41
C ALA A 48 -14.67 -7.39 -4.04
N GLY A 49 -15.38 -8.39 -3.50
CA GLY A 49 -14.82 -9.70 -3.20
C GLY A 49 -14.21 -10.38 -4.44
N GLU A 50 -14.96 -10.42 -5.55
CA GLU A 50 -14.47 -10.96 -6.84
C GLU A 50 -13.24 -10.21 -7.36
N THR A 51 -13.27 -8.88 -7.28
CA THR A 51 -12.19 -8.01 -7.76
C THR A 51 -10.93 -8.21 -6.92
N TYR A 52 -11.05 -8.22 -5.60
CA TYR A 52 -9.97 -8.51 -4.67
C TYR A 52 -9.34 -9.88 -4.91
N ALA A 53 -10.16 -10.93 -5.05
CA ALA A 53 -9.68 -12.29 -5.32
C ALA A 53 -8.90 -12.35 -6.63
N LYS A 54 -9.41 -11.71 -7.70
CA LYS A 54 -8.74 -11.64 -8.99
C LYS A 54 -7.40 -10.90 -8.92
N LEU A 55 -7.36 -9.75 -8.25
CA LEU A 55 -6.16 -8.93 -8.13
C LEU A 55 -5.06 -9.61 -7.30
N SER A 56 -5.43 -10.30 -6.22
CA SER A 56 -4.48 -10.95 -5.31
C SER A 56 -3.90 -12.26 -5.85
N ALA A 57 -4.59 -12.94 -6.78
CA ALA A 57 -4.22 -14.27 -7.26
C ALA A 57 -2.77 -14.38 -7.77
N ALA A 58 -2.33 -13.44 -8.61
CA ALA A 58 -0.98 -13.45 -9.16
C ALA A 58 0.09 -13.24 -8.07
N SER A 59 -0.16 -12.33 -7.12
CA SER A 59 0.74 -12.09 -5.99
C SER A 59 0.85 -13.31 -5.07
N ASN A 60 -0.29 -13.95 -4.75
CA ASN A 60 -0.32 -15.16 -3.93
C ASN A 60 0.44 -16.31 -4.61
N ALA A 61 0.18 -16.57 -5.89
CA ALA A 61 0.87 -17.61 -6.63
C ALA A 61 2.39 -17.38 -6.73
N ALA A 62 2.82 -16.13 -6.89
CA ALA A 62 4.25 -15.79 -6.92
C ALA A 62 4.92 -15.96 -5.55
N ARG A 63 4.25 -15.54 -4.47
CA ARG A 63 4.68 -15.80 -3.08
C ARG A 63 4.83 -17.30 -2.83
N ASP A 64 3.80 -18.08 -3.16
CA ASP A 64 3.79 -19.52 -2.87
C ASP A 64 4.89 -20.26 -3.65
N LYS A 65 5.18 -19.85 -4.89
CA LYS A 65 6.34 -20.34 -5.66
C LYS A 65 7.67 -19.99 -5.01
N TRP A 66 7.80 -18.82 -4.40
CA TRP A 66 9.01 -18.41 -3.70
C TRP A 66 9.20 -19.18 -2.38
N MET A 67 8.14 -19.32 -1.58
CA MET A 67 8.16 -20.06 -0.31
C MET A 67 8.31 -21.57 -0.48
N GLY A 68 7.73 -22.13 -1.55
CA GLY A 68 7.80 -23.56 -1.87
C GLY A 68 9.07 -23.99 -2.60
N ALA A 69 10.02 -23.08 -2.84
CA ALA A 69 11.30 -23.41 -3.44
C ALA A 69 12.17 -24.25 -2.48
N PRO A 70 13.06 -25.13 -2.98
CA PRO A 70 14.02 -25.84 -2.14
C PRO A 70 14.94 -24.86 -1.41
N GLN A 71 15.70 -25.30 -0.40
CA GLN A 71 16.61 -24.41 0.33
C GLN A 71 17.61 -23.70 -0.62
N PRO A 72 17.89 -22.41 -0.41
CA PRO A 72 18.85 -21.67 -1.22
C PRO A 72 20.26 -22.19 -0.97
N THR A 73 21.00 -22.40 -2.05
CA THR A 73 22.40 -22.81 -2.10
C THR A 73 23.15 -21.93 -3.07
N LYS A 74 24.48 -21.97 -3.06
CA LYS A 74 25.28 -21.22 -4.03
C LYS A 74 24.93 -21.58 -5.48
N ALA A 75 24.64 -22.84 -5.76
CA ALA A 75 24.33 -23.34 -7.10
C ALA A 75 22.95 -22.87 -7.62
N ASN A 76 21.97 -22.67 -6.74
CA ASN A 76 20.61 -22.29 -7.13
C ASN A 76 20.23 -20.84 -6.77
N LEU A 77 21.14 -20.05 -6.18
CA LEU A 77 20.87 -18.69 -5.70
C LEU A 77 20.25 -17.79 -6.76
N ASN A 78 20.74 -17.84 -8.01
CA ASN A 78 20.18 -17.03 -9.10
C ASN A 78 18.72 -17.39 -9.43
N ARG A 79 18.32 -18.66 -9.29
CA ARG A 79 16.92 -19.09 -9.44
C ARG A 79 16.07 -18.51 -8.31
N HIS A 80 16.58 -18.54 -7.08
CA HIS A 80 15.92 -17.95 -5.91
C HIS A 80 15.71 -16.44 -6.03
N LYS A 81 16.72 -15.71 -6.49
CA LYS A 81 16.65 -14.28 -6.76
C LYS A 81 15.58 -13.94 -7.81
N LYS A 82 15.48 -14.74 -8.87
CA LYS A 82 14.43 -14.59 -9.90
C LYS A 82 13.02 -14.82 -9.34
N LEU A 83 12.84 -15.82 -8.46
CA LEU A 83 11.56 -16.05 -7.78
C LEU A 83 11.18 -14.87 -6.89
N ALA A 84 12.12 -14.33 -6.10
CA ALA A 84 11.90 -13.15 -5.28
C ALA A 84 11.54 -11.92 -6.12
N ALA A 85 12.24 -11.69 -7.25
CA ALA A 85 11.92 -10.61 -8.17
C ALA A 85 10.50 -10.74 -8.74
N GLY A 86 10.11 -11.95 -9.17
CA GLY A 86 8.74 -12.21 -9.64
C GLY A 86 7.68 -11.97 -8.56
N ALA A 87 7.97 -12.33 -7.31
CA ALA A 87 7.10 -12.02 -6.18
C ALA A 87 7.00 -10.51 -5.90
N ALA A 88 8.10 -9.76 -6.04
CA ALA A 88 8.11 -8.31 -5.94
C ALA A 88 7.19 -7.66 -6.98
N ASP A 89 7.35 -8.04 -8.25
CA ASP A 89 6.60 -7.46 -9.36
C ASP A 89 5.10 -7.78 -9.24
N ALA A 90 4.75 -9.02 -8.92
CA ALA A 90 3.36 -9.42 -8.72
C ALA A 90 2.71 -8.72 -7.52
N THR A 91 3.45 -8.51 -6.43
CA THR A 91 2.98 -7.77 -5.25
C THR A 91 2.77 -6.28 -5.58
N ALA A 92 3.70 -5.66 -6.29
CA ALA A 92 3.57 -4.27 -6.74
C ALA A 92 2.39 -4.10 -7.73
N ALA A 93 2.17 -5.06 -8.62
CA ALA A 93 1.02 -5.08 -9.52
C ALA A 93 -0.30 -5.20 -8.76
N PHE A 94 -0.34 -6.02 -7.69
CA PHE A 94 -1.50 -6.14 -6.82
C PHE A 94 -1.81 -4.81 -6.11
N SER A 95 -0.82 -4.19 -5.46
CA SER A 95 -0.94 -2.85 -4.86
C SER A 95 -1.47 -1.82 -5.86
N LYS A 96 -0.86 -1.73 -7.06
CA LYS A 96 -1.33 -0.84 -8.13
C LYS A 96 -2.77 -1.15 -8.55
N GLY A 97 -3.16 -2.42 -8.55
CA GLY A 97 -4.53 -2.85 -8.82
C GLY A 97 -5.52 -2.34 -7.78
N LEU A 98 -5.19 -2.42 -6.49
CA LEU A 98 -6.05 -1.94 -5.40
C LEU A 98 -6.43 -0.46 -5.57
N ARG A 99 -5.44 0.37 -5.94
CA ARG A 99 -5.63 1.82 -6.14
C ARG A 99 -6.49 2.22 -7.34
N LYS A 100 -6.80 1.29 -8.25
CA LYS A 100 -7.63 1.55 -9.44
C LYS A 100 -9.13 1.46 -9.18
N HIS A 101 -9.54 1.08 -7.98
CA HIS A 101 -10.93 0.81 -7.65
C HIS A 101 -11.39 1.65 -6.46
N ARG A 102 -12.65 2.08 -6.49
CA ARG A 102 -13.35 2.60 -5.32
C ARG A 102 -13.99 1.45 -4.58
N TRP A 103 -13.51 1.19 -3.37
CA TRP A 103 -13.96 0.07 -2.55
C TRP A 103 -15.20 0.45 -1.72
N PRO A 104 -15.96 -0.53 -1.23
CA PRO A 104 -16.99 -0.29 -0.24
C PRO A 104 -16.43 0.49 0.95
N ALA A 105 -17.21 1.41 1.51
CA ALA A 105 -16.76 2.31 2.58
C ALA A 105 -16.16 1.56 3.78
N GLU A 106 -16.74 0.41 4.13
CA GLU A 106 -16.28 -0.47 5.21
C GLU A 106 -14.89 -1.07 4.96
N ALA A 107 -14.53 -1.34 3.69
CA ALA A 107 -13.26 -1.95 3.31
C ALA A 107 -12.18 -0.94 2.90
N GLN A 108 -12.59 0.26 2.46
CA GLN A 108 -11.70 1.29 1.92
C GLN A 108 -10.51 1.66 2.85
N PRO A 109 -10.66 1.88 4.17
CA PRO A 109 -9.52 2.22 5.02
C PRO A 109 -8.54 1.04 5.16
N ILE A 110 -9.06 -0.19 5.28
CA ILE A 110 -8.24 -1.39 5.42
C ILE A 110 -7.47 -1.67 4.12
N ILE A 111 -8.08 -1.41 2.97
CA ILE A 111 -7.43 -1.55 1.66
C ILE A 111 -6.34 -0.50 1.46
N GLY A 112 -6.53 0.72 1.97
CA GLY A 112 -5.47 1.73 2.02
C GLY A 112 -4.26 1.25 2.81
N ALA A 113 -4.47 0.76 4.03
CA ALA A 113 -3.39 0.19 4.85
C ALA A 113 -2.74 -1.05 4.20
N LEU A 114 -3.55 -1.92 3.57
CA LEU A 114 -3.03 -3.08 2.83
C LEU A 114 -2.17 -2.65 1.65
N ASP A 115 -2.54 -1.61 0.90
CA ASP A 115 -1.73 -1.09 -0.20
C ASP A 115 -0.34 -0.67 0.27
N GLU A 116 -0.24 0.11 1.36
CA GLU A 116 1.04 0.51 1.96
C GLU A 116 1.89 -0.71 2.35
N HIS A 117 1.29 -1.67 3.05
CA HIS A 117 1.96 -2.91 3.44
C HIS A 117 2.43 -3.74 2.22
N LEU A 118 1.68 -3.74 1.12
CA LEU A 118 2.08 -4.44 -0.11
C LEU A 118 3.25 -3.74 -0.80
N GLN A 119 3.32 -2.41 -0.76
CA GLN A 119 4.47 -1.65 -1.27
C GLN A 119 5.75 -1.98 -0.48
N GLU A 120 5.66 -2.02 0.85
CA GLU A 120 6.76 -2.40 1.73
C GLU A 120 7.21 -3.85 1.48
N ARG A 121 6.24 -4.78 1.37
CA ARG A 121 6.52 -6.18 1.03
C ARG A 121 7.19 -6.32 -0.34
N ALA A 122 6.74 -5.58 -1.35
CA ALA A 122 7.37 -5.57 -2.67
C ALA A 122 8.82 -5.06 -2.60
N ALA A 123 9.08 -4.02 -1.79
CA ALA A 123 10.44 -3.52 -1.55
C ALA A 123 11.32 -4.56 -0.82
N ALA A 124 10.76 -5.30 0.15
CA ALA A 124 11.46 -6.39 0.83
C ALA A 124 11.86 -7.51 -0.14
N TYR A 125 10.95 -7.95 -1.02
CA TYR A 125 11.28 -8.92 -2.07
C TYR A 125 12.39 -8.43 -3.01
N LYS A 126 12.41 -7.13 -3.36
CA LYS A 126 13.50 -6.55 -4.17
C LYS A 126 14.86 -6.64 -3.47
N ARG A 127 14.90 -6.44 -2.15
CA ARG A 127 16.14 -6.64 -1.36
C ARG A 127 16.61 -8.09 -1.41
N VAL A 128 15.70 -9.05 -1.26
CA VAL A 128 15.99 -10.49 -1.42
C VAL A 128 16.55 -10.79 -2.82
N ALA A 129 15.93 -10.23 -3.86
CA ALA A 129 16.36 -10.41 -5.25
C ALA A 129 17.72 -9.78 -5.55
N ALA A 130 18.16 -8.78 -4.78
CA ALA A 130 19.44 -8.10 -4.94
C ALA A 130 20.61 -8.78 -4.21
N ALA A 131 20.36 -9.77 -3.35
CA ALA A 131 21.39 -10.45 -2.57
C ALA A 131 22.51 -11.05 -3.45
N SER A 132 23.76 -10.94 -2.99
CA SER A 132 24.95 -11.46 -3.68
C SER A 132 25.37 -12.82 -3.15
N THR A 133 25.04 -13.13 -1.90
CA THR A 133 25.38 -14.39 -1.23
C THR A 133 24.14 -15.09 -0.69
N VAL A 134 24.27 -16.39 -0.36
CA VAL A 134 23.19 -17.15 0.29
C VAL A 134 22.89 -16.58 1.68
N ALA A 135 23.90 -16.14 2.42
CA ALA A 135 23.72 -15.52 3.73
C ALA A 135 22.90 -14.23 3.64
N GLU A 136 23.29 -13.31 2.74
CA GLU A 136 22.52 -12.08 2.48
C GLU A 136 21.07 -12.37 2.05
N TYR A 137 20.89 -13.39 1.21
CA TYR A 137 19.56 -13.81 0.77
C TYR A 137 18.69 -14.25 1.95
N LEU A 138 19.23 -15.10 2.83
CA LEU A 138 18.51 -15.63 3.98
C LEU A 138 18.17 -14.53 4.99
N GLU A 139 19.10 -13.61 5.27
CA GLU A 139 18.83 -12.47 6.14
C GLU A 139 17.75 -11.55 5.53
N ALA A 140 17.87 -11.19 4.25
CA ALA A 140 16.85 -10.39 3.58
C ALA A 140 15.48 -11.09 3.53
N ALA A 141 15.46 -12.42 3.39
CA ALA A 141 14.22 -13.20 3.30
C ALA A 141 13.43 -13.22 4.62
N ARG A 142 14.11 -13.15 5.78
CA ARG A 142 13.47 -13.07 7.11
C ARG A 142 12.68 -11.79 7.31
N GLU A 143 13.07 -10.72 6.63
CA GLU A 143 12.41 -9.41 6.68
C GLU A 143 11.16 -9.33 5.77
N VAL A 144 10.86 -10.37 5.00
CA VAL A 144 9.65 -10.40 4.17
C VAL A 144 8.46 -10.85 5.02
N ALA A 145 7.58 -9.90 5.38
CA ALA A 145 6.30 -10.21 6.02
C ALA A 145 5.34 -10.90 5.03
N VAL A 146 5.42 -12.23 4.88
CA VAL A 146 4.64 -13.04 3.91
C VAL A 146 3.14 -13.14 4.21
N THR A 147 2.76 -12.86 5.45
CA THR A 147 1.39 -12.78 5.96
C THR A 147 1.12 -11.37 6.50
N SER A 148 -0.14 -11.00 6.62
CA SER A 148 -0.56 -9.75 7.26
C SER A 148 -1.99 -9.92 7.76
N SER A 149 -2.27 -9.48 8.99
CA SER A 149 -3.64 -9.45 9.53
C SER A 149 -4.59 -8.61 8.67
N LEU A 150 -4.06 -7.61 7.95
CA LEU A 150 -4.81 -6.77 7.00
C LEU A 150 -5.45 -7.61 5.89
N THR A 151 -4.81 -8.69 5.45
CA THR A 151 -5.38 -9.58 4.42
C THR A 151 -6.64 -10.28 4.95
N GLY A 152 -6.63 -10.71 6.21
CA GLY A 152 -7.81 -11.29 6.87
C GLY A 152 -8.92 -10.26 7.05
N GLN A 153 -8.57 -9.07 7.52
CA GLN A 153 -9.52 -7.97 7.71
C GLN A 153 -10.20 -7.54 6.39
N VAL A 154 -9.45 -7.42 5.29
CA VAL A 154 -10.06 -7.12 3.97
C VAL A 154 -10.99 -8.25 3.55
N ARG A 155 -10.60 -9.52 3.71
CA ARG A 155 -11.47 -10.64 3.36
C ARG A 155 -12.77 -10.64 4.16
N GLN A 156 -12.68 -10.40 5.46
CA GLN A 156 -13.85 -10.26 6.34
C GLN A 156 -14.76 -9.10 5.90
N ALA A 157 -14.20 -7.91 5.66
CA ALA A 157 -14.95 -6.74 5.21
C ALA A 157 -15.61 -6.94 3.83
N LEU A 158 -15.08 -7.87 3.02
CA LEU A 158 -15.63 -8.22 1.70
C LEU A 158 -16.52 -9.47 1.71
N GLY A 159 -16.82 -10.03 2.89
CA GLY A 159 -17.62 -11.26 3.01
C GLY A 159 -16.98 -12.50 2.38
N LEU A 160 -15.65 -12.50 2.23
CA LEU A 160 -14.88 -13.63 1.72
C LEU A 160 -14.53 -14.58 2.87
N PRO A 161 -14.44 -15.91 2.61
CA PRO A 161 -14.00 -16.86 3.61
C PRO A 161 -12.59 -16.50 4.11
N GLU A 162 -12.24 -16.87 5.33
CA GLU A 162 -10.88 -16.65 5.85
C GLU A 162 -9.83 -17.29 4.92
N ALA A 163 -8.66 -16.67 4.82
CA ALA A 163 -7.58 -17.28 4.03
C ALA A 163 -7.11 -18.56 4.73
N ALA A 164 -6.85 -19.63 3.97
CA ALA A 164 -6.25 -20.83 4.52
C ALA A 164 -4.94 -20.47 5.24
N VAL A 165 -4.84 -20.82 6.53
CA VAL A 165 -3.63 -20.62 7.33
C VAL A 165 -2.53 -21.49 6.73
N VAL A 166 -1.41 -20.89 6.33
CA VAL A 166 -0.22 -21.65 5.90
C VAL A 166 0.42 -22.24 7.17
N PRO A 167 0.48 -23.58 7.32
CA PRO A 167 1.08 -24.19 8.50
C PRO A 167 2.52 -23.73 8.68
N GLY A 168 2.89 -23.30 9.89
CA GLY A 168 4.26 -22.91 10.23
C GLY A 168 4.62 -21.43 10.05
N VAL A 169 3.67 -20.57 9.64
CA VAL A 169 3.88 -19.12 9.56
C VAL A 169 2.95 -18.43 10.56
N SER A 170 3.51 -17.93 11.67
CA SER A 170 2.75 -17.07 12.59
C SER A 170 2.53 -15.70 11.92
N PRO A 171 1.30 -15.18 11.87
CA PRO A 171 1.08 -13.80 11.47
C PRO A 171 1.79 -12.90 12.50
N ARG A 172 2.72 -12.07 12.02
CA ARG A 172 3.24 -10.94 12.78
C ARG A 172 2.24 -9.79 12.72
#